data_AF-A0A937ZKZ5-F1
#
_entry.id   AF-A0A937ZKZ5-F1
#
_cell.length_a   1.000
_cell.length_b   1.000
_cell.length_c   1.000
_cell.angle_alpha   90.00
_cell.angle_beta   90.00
_cell.angle_gamma   90.00
#
_symmetry.space_group_name_H-M   'P 1'
#
loop_
_entity.id
_entity.type
_entity.pdbx_description
1 polymer ?
#
loop_
_entity_poly.entity_id
_entity_poly.type
_entity_poly.pdbx_seq_one_letter_code
_entity_poly.pdbx_strand_id
1 'polypeptide(L)'
;MRAIHDAVQQKFLYVTDASNWSQPDYWETPEEIVQRGAMDCEGFAIFKFLLAVHAGIDPETMLVLAGVIPSTREGHAVLVSRVAEGGRDSFYILDNRLRHMLAIEDANDIVAAFSVDPDCYLVYLPNKNRKPVAAR
;
A
#
# COMPACT_ATOMS: atom_id res chain seq x y z
N MET A 1 6.00 -10.48 4.92
CA MET A 1 5.04 -9.35 4.99
C MET A 1 4.92 -8.73 6.37
N ARG A 2 4.43 -9.42 7.41
CA ARG A 2 4.24 -8.81 8.74
C ARG A 2 5.49 -8.12 9.29
N ALA A 3 6.62 -8.81 9.29
CA ALA A 3 7.89 -8.23 9.75
C ALA A 3 8.31 -6.96 8.97
N ILE A 4 8.00 -6.90 7.67
CA ILE A 4 8.29 -5.73 6.83
C ILE A 4 7.37 -4.57 7.21
N HIS A 5 6.07 -4.82 7.34
CA HIS A 5 5.10 -3.82 7.78
C HIS A 5 5.51 -3.23 9.12
N ASP A 6 5.77 -4.08 10.12
CA ASP A 6 6.12 -3.66 11.46
C ASP A 6 7.44 -2.87 11.47
N ALA A 7 8.46 -3.33 10.73
CA ALA A 7 9.75 -2.64 10.65
C ALA A 7 9.62 -1.25 10.01
N VAL A 8 8.83 -1.10 8.94
CA VAL A 8 8.62 0.18 8.28
C VAL A 8 7.83 1.13 9.18
N GLN A 9 6.74 0.65 9.79
CA GLN A 9 5.91 1.43 10.73
C GLN A 9 6.69 1.92 11.95
N GLN A 10 7.71 1.16 12.38
CA GLN A 10 8.56 1.55 13.50
C GLN A 10 9.66 2.53 13.11
N LYS A 11 10.22 2.40 11.90
CA LYS A 11 11.42 3.14 11.48
C LYS A 11 11.14 4.50 10.86
N PHE A 12 9.97 4.69 10.26
CA PHE A 12 9.66 5.88 9.46
C PHE A 12 8.45 6.64 10.00
N LEU A 13 8.47 7.95 9.86
CA LEU A 13 7.37 8.83 10.26
C LEU A 13 6.44 9.11 9.08
N TYR A 14 5.15 9.23 9.35
CA TYR A 14 4.21 9.78 8.39
C TYR A 14 4.29 11.30 8.40
N VAL A 15 4.59 11.89 7.24
CA VAL A 15 4.64 13.34 7.02
C VAL A 15 4.12 13.61 5.61
N THR A 16 3.19 14.55 5.44
CA THR A 16 2.68 14.91 4.12
C THR A 16 3.74 15.57 3.25
N ASP A 17 3.63 15.45 1.93
CA ASP A 17 4.56 16.11 0.99
C ASP A 17 4.63 17.61 1.14
N ALA A 18 3.50 18.26 1.46
CA ALA A 18 3.49 19.69 1.71
C ALA A 18 4.43 20.07 2.87
N SER A 19 4.56 19.18 3.86
CA SER A 19 5.43 19.39 5.02
C SER A 19 6.86 18.86 4.78
N ASN A 20 7.01 17.73 4.07
CA ASN A 20 8.30 17.09 3.83
C ASN A 20 9.09 17.77 2.69
N TRP A 21 8.39 18.10 1.60
CA TRP A 21 8.98 18.56 0.33
C TRP A 21 8.57 19.96 -0.09
N SER A 22 7.63 20.60 0.62
CA SER A 22 7.00 21.86 0.18
C SER A 22 6.33 21.73 -1.20
N GLN A 23 5.89 20.51 -1.53
CA GLN A 23 5.19 20.18 -2.77
C GLN A 23 3.83 19.59 -2.45
N PRO A 24 2.81 19.77 -3.31
CA PRO A 24 1.49 19.21 -3.07
C PRO A 24 1.47 17.67 -3.16
N ASP A 25 2.37 17.07 -3.95
CA ASP A 25 2.49 15.64 -4.24
C ASP A 25 3.91 15.38 -4.77
N TYR A 26 4.66 14.46 -4.15
CA TYR A 26 6.05 14.14 -4.47
C TYR A 26 6.40 12.69 -4.13
N TRP A 27 6.64 11.89 -5.16
CA TRP A 27 6.95 10.48 -5.01
C TRP A 27 8.43 10.27 -4.72
N GLU A 28 8.77 9.95 -3.48
CA GLU A 28 10.15 9.79 -3.04
C GLU A 28 10.82 8.51 -3.59
N THR A 29 12.11 8.63 -3.88
CA THR A 29 12.98 7.46 -4.07
C THR A 29 13.27 6.75 -2.74
N PRO A 30 13.61 5.45 -2.75
CA PRO A 30 13.99 4.73 -1.53
C PRO A 30 15.13 5.40 -0.75
N GLU A 31 16.11 5.97 -1.45
CA GLU A 31 17.22 6.70 -0.84
C GLU A 31 16.73 7.96 -0.12
N GLU A 32 15.81 8.72 -0.71
CA GLU A 32 15.21 9.91 -0.11
C GLU A 32 14.40 9.57 1.14
N ILE A 33 13.61 8.49 1.09
CA ILE A 33 12.86 7.99 2.26
C ILE A 33 13.81 7.68 3.42
N VAL A 34 14.91 6.97 3.14
CA VAL A 34 15.92 6.64 4.16
C VAL A 34 16.61 7.89 4.71
N GLN A 35 16.92 8.87 3.87
CA GLN A 35 17.58 10.10 4.28
C GLN A 35 16.67 11.01 5.12
N ARG A 36 15.39 11.13 4.76
CA ARG A 36 14.40 11.94 5.50
C ARG A 36 13.89 11.26 6.75
N GLY A 37 13.85 9.92 6.75
CA GLY A 37 13.21 9.14 7.80
C GLY A 37 11.68 9.33 7.85
N ALA A 38 11.10 9.90 6.80
CA ALA A 38 9.70 10.24 6.70
C ALA A 38 9.22 10.17 5.25
N MET A 39 7.94 9.84 5.08
CA MET A 39 7.23 9.71 3.80
C MET A 39 5.72 9.78 4.04
N ASP A 40 4.93 9.90 2.98
CA ASP A 40 3.47 9.87 3.06
C ASP A 40 2.89 8.52 2.59
N CYS A 41 1.59 8.45 2.24
CA CYS A 41 0.89 7.17 2.11
C CYS A 41 1.42 6.29 0.96
N GLU A 42 1.69 6.87 -0.20
CA GLU A 42 2.27 6.21 -1.36
C GLU A 42 3.71 5.78 -1.08
N GLY A 43 4.50 6.62 -0.43
CA GLY A 43 5.85 6.29 -0.01
C GLY A 43 5.85 5.04 0.86
N PHE A 44 4.95 4.97 1.85
CA PHE A 44 4.81 3.78 2.69
C PHE A 44 4.42 2.53 1.88
N ALA A 45 3.52 2.63 0.90
CA ALA A 45 3.09 1.50 0.09
C ALA A 45 4.24 0.98 -0.81
N ILE A 46 4.89 1.89 -1.54
CA ILE A 46 5.97 1.59 -2.49
C ILE A 46 7.20 1.08 -1.75
N PHE A 47 7.59 1.70 -0.64
CA PHE A 47 8.76 1.29 0.11
C PHE A 47 8.60 -0.11 0.70
N LYS A 48 7.42 -0.45 1.24
CA LYS A 48 7.13 -1.82 1.70
C LYS A 48 7.16 -2.82 0.55
N PHE A 49 6.66 -2.46 -0.63
CA PHE A 49 6.71 -3.30 -1.82
C PHE A 49 8.16 -3.60 -2.22
N LEU A 50 8.99 -2.57 -2.34
CA LEU A 50 10.39 -2.71 -2.72
C LEU A 50 11.18 -3.53 -1.68
N LEU A 51 10.95 -3.31 -0.39
CA LEU A 51 11.56 -4.11 0.67
C LEU A 51 11.12 -5.57 0.61
N ALA A 52 9.85 -5.85 0.30
CA ALA A 52 9.34 -7.20 0.13
C ALA A 52 9.99 -7.92 -1.05
N VAL A 53 10.08 -7.26 -2.20
CA VAL A 53 10.79 -7.78 -3.38
C VAL A 53 12.26 -8.07 -3.05
N HIS A 54 12.94 -7.13 -2.38
CA HIS A 54 14.33 -7.32 -1.96
C HIS A 54 14.49 -8.49 -0.97
N ALA A 55 13.49 -8.73 -0.12
CA ALA A 55 13.45 -9.87 0.79
C ALA A 55 13.07 -11.21 0.11
N GLY A 56 12.93 -11.23 -1.22
CA GLY A 56 12.61 -12.43 -1.99
C GLY A 56 11.12 -12.79 -2.04
N ILE A 57 10.24 -11.86 -1.69
CA ILE A 57 8.80 -12.04 -1.84
C ILE A 57 8.44 -11.78 -3.30
N ASP A 58 7.73 -12.73 -3.90
CA ASP A 58 7.28 -12.66 -5.28
C ASP A 58 6.42 -11.40 -5.52
N PRO A 59 6.83 -10.48 -6.41
CA PRO A 59 6.11 -9.25 -6.69
C PRO A 59 4.68 -9.51 -7.17
N GLU A 60 4.41 -10.63 -7.87
CA GLU A 60 3.08 -11.02 -8.37
C GLU A 60 2.07 -11.31 -7.26
N THR A 61 2.52 -11.32 -6.00
CA THR A 61 1.67 -11.44 -4.83
C THR A 61 1.27 -10.09 -4.23
N MET A 62 1.67 -8.98 -4.84
CA MET A 62 1.49 -7.64 -4.29
C MET A 62 0.96 -6.65 -5.32
N LEU A 63 0.22 -5.65 -4.86
CA LEU A 63 -0.19 -4.49 -5.67
C LEU A 63 -0.29 -3.24 -4.80
N VAL A 64 -0.12 -2.07 -5.41
CA VAL A 64 -0.43 -0.79 -4.77
C VAL A 64 -1.87 -0.43 -5.10
N LEU A 65 -2.68 -0.19 -4.07
CA LEU A 65 -4.08 0.23 -4.20
C LEU A 65 -4.19 1.70 -3.85
N ALA A 66 -4.73 2.49 -4.77
CA ALA A 66 -5.06 3.89 -4.55
C ALA A 66 -6.59 4.05 -4.45
N GLY A 67 -7.04 4.82 -3.48
CA GLY A 67 -8.45 5.04 -3.21
C GLY A 67 -8.70 6.31 -2.43
N VAL A 68 -9.87 6.37 -1.82
CA VAL A 68 -10.29 7.51 -1.00
C VAL A 68 -10.78 7.01 0.35
N ILE A 69 -10.44 7.72 1.42
CA ILE A 69 -11.01 7.52 2.75
C ILE A 69 -12.33 8.30 2.83
N PRO A 70 -13.52 7.64 2.89
CA PRO A 70 -14.79 8.36 2.74
C PRO A 70 -15.09 9.38 3.84
N SER A 71 -14.57 9.17 5.04
CA SER A 71 -14.79 10.06 6.18
C SER A 71 -14.06 11.41 6.04
N THR A 72 -12.88 11.44 5.40
CA THR A 72 -12.07 12.65 5.23
C THR A 72 -12.08 13.17 3.78
N ARG A 73 -12.47 12.33 2.82
CA ARG A 73 -12.34 12.57 1.36
C ARG A 73 -10.90 12.75 0.88
N GLU A 74 -9.94 12.28 1.66
CA GLU A 74 -8.53 12.29 1.28
C GLU A 74 -8.22 11.09 0.38
N GLY A 75 -7.36 11.31 -0.61
CA GLY A 75 -6.72 10.22 -1.34
C GLY A 75 -5.84 9.41 -0.39
N HIS A 76 -5.79 8.10 -0.59
CA HIS A 76 -4.97 7.21 0.23
C HIS A 76 -4.44 6.04 -0.58
N ALA A 77 -3.16 5.74 -0.42
CA ALA A 77 -2.49 4.62 -1.05
C ALA A 77 -2.06 3.58 0.01
N VAL A 78 -2.26 2.30 -0.32
CA VAL A 78 -1.87 1.17 0.53
C VAL A 78 -1.26 0.05 -0.30
N LEU A 79 -0.40 -0.76 0.33
CA LEU A 79 0.07 -2.01 -0.25
C LEU A 79 -0.92 -3.13 0.08
N VAL A 80 -1.37 -3.87 -0.92
CA VAL A 80 -2.11 -5.13 -0.74
C VAL A 80 -1.16 -6.30 -1.01
N SER A 81 -1.23 -7.33 -0.18
CA SER A 81 -0.45 -8.54 -0.35
C SER A 81 -1.30 -9.80 -0.21
N ARG A 82 -1.13 -10.71 -1.15
CA ARG A 82 -1.66 -12.06 -1.14
C ARG A 82 -0.69 -12.98 -0.40
N VAL A 83 -1.21 -13.69 0.60
CA VAL A 83 -0.48 -14.69 1.38
C VAL A 83 -1.15 -16.04 1.15
N ALA A 84 -0.40 -16.99 0.57
CA ALA A 84 -0.85 -18.35 0.35
C ALA A 84 -0.41 -19.23 1.51
N GLU A 85 -1.36 -19.75 2.29
CA GLU A 85 -1.09 -20.64 3.43
C GLU A 85 -2.06 -21.82 3.41
N GLY A 86 -1.52 -23.04 3.50
CA GLY A 86 -2.33 -24.27 3.50
C GLY A 86 -3.21 -24.44 2.25
N GLY A 87 -2.77 -23.93 1.09
CA GLY A 87 -3.52 -23.99 -0.17
C GLY A 87 -4.67 -22.98 -0.29
N ARG A 88 -4.75 -21.98 0.60
CA ARG A 88 -5.73 -20.89 0.53
C ARG A 88 -5.02 -19.55 0.40
N ASP A 89 -5.53 -18.72 -0.49
CA ASP A 89 -5.11 -17.32 -0.60
C ASP A 89 -5.88 -16.47 0.41
N SER A 90 -5.13 -15.65 1.15
CA SER A 90 -5.67 -14.58 2.01
C SER A 90 -5.05 -13.25 1.57
N PHE A 91 -5.82 -12.18 1.62
CA PHE A 91 -5.36 -10.86 1.19
C PHE A 91 -5.31 -9.91 2.37
N TYR A 92 -4.22 -9.16 2.46
CA TYR A 92 -3.97 -8.23 3.55
C TYR A 92 -3.63 -6.85 3.03
N ILE A 93 -4.14 -5.82 3.69
CA ILE A 93 -3.79 -4.41 3.50
C ILE A 93 -2.72 -4.02 4.53
N LEU A 94 -1.64 -3.42 4.02
CA LEU A 94 -0.51 -2.90 4.78
C LEU A 94 -0.59 -1.35 4.83
N ASP A 95 -1.60 -0.85 5.52
CA ASP A 95 -1.89 0.58 5.65
C ASP A 95 -0.96 1.28 6.67
N ASN A 96 -0.36 2.42 6.32
CA ASN A 96 0.47 3.21 7.23
C ASN A 96 -0.31 3.79 8.43
N ARG A 97 -1.64 3.87 8.36
CA ARG A 97 -2.51 4.30 9.47
C ARG A 97 -2.67 3.22 10.55
N LEU A 98 -2.31 1.96 10.26
CA LEU A 98 -2.53 0.81 11.15
C LEU A 98 -1.21 0.12 11.52
N ARG A 99 -1.04 -0.22 12.80
CA ARG A 99 0.15 -0.95 13.27
C ARG A 99 0.19 -2.42 12.84
N HIS A 100 -0.93 -2.98 12.42
CA HIS A 100 -1.03 -4.39 12.00
C HIS A 100 -1.52 -4.49 10.56
N MET A 101 -1.20 -5.61 9.92
CA MET A 101 -1.82 -6.00 8.65
C MET A 101 -3.31 -6.27 8.86
N LEU A 102 -4.16 -5.61 8.08
CA LEU A 102 -5.61 -5.78 8.12
C LEU A 102 -6.04 -6.77 7.04
N ALA A 103 -6.94 -7.71 7.34
CA ALA A 103 -7.52 -8.56 6.31
C ALA A 103 -8.36 -7.70 5.34
N ILE A 104 -8.34 -7.99 4.04
CA ILE A 104 -9.02 -7.13 3.06
C ILE A 104 -10.54 -7.06 3.30
N GLU A 105 -11.12 -8.11 3.88
CA GLU A 105 -12.54 -8.19 4.23
C GLU A 105 -12.92 -7.23 5.36
N ASP A 106 -11.95 -6.87 6.22
CA ASP A 106 -12.13 -5.96 7.33
C ASP A 106 -11.81 -4.49 6.95
N ALA A 107 -11.20 -4.26 5.78
CA ALA A 107 -10.79 -2.96 5.28
C ALA A 107 -11.97 -2.13 4.72
N ASN A 108 -12.85 -1.72 5.63
CA ASN A 108 -14.09 -1.05 5.30
C ASN A 108 -13.98 0.48 5.22
N ASP A 109 -12.83 1.07 5.53
CA ASP A 109 -12.64 2.52 5.62
C ASP A 109 -11.94 3.14 4.40
N ILE A 110 -11.55 2.33 3.41
CA ILE A 110 -11.06 2.79 2.11
C ILE A 110 -12.02 2.35 0.99
N VAL A 111 -12.27 3.25 0.03
CA VAL A 111 -12.94 2.93 -1.23
C VAL A 111 -11.88 2.94 -2.32
N ALA A 112 -11.56 1.77 -2.85
CA ALA A 112 -10.59 1.64 -3.92
C ALA A 112 -11.06 2.35 -5.19
N ALA A 113 -10.15 3.07 -5.85
CA ALA A 113 -10.37 3.64 -7.16
C ALA A 113 -9.68 2.76 -8.22
N PHE A 114 -8.39 2.49 -8.02
CA PHE A 114 -7.61 1.62 -8.89
C PHE A 114 -6.48 0.93 -8.12
N SER A 115 -5.92 -0.10 -8.72
CA SER A 115 -4.66 -0.69 -8.28
C SER A 115 -3.67 -0.83 -9.42
N VAL A 116 -2.38 -0.85 -9.07
CA VAL A 116 -1.26 -1.08 -9.96
C VAL A 116 -0.48 -2.28 -9.45
N ASP A 117 -0.32 -3.30 -10.30
CA ASP A 117 0.52 -4.46 -10.04
C ASP A 117 1.96 -4.24 -10.56
N PRO A 118 2.90 -5.18 -10.36
CA PRO A 118 4.30 -5.01 -10.78
C PRO A 118 4.49 -4.83 -12.28
N ASP A 119 3.60 -5.40 -13.09
CA ASP A 119 3.60 -5.28 -14.54
C ASP A 119 2.89 -3.98 -15.03
N CYS A 120 2.59 -3.08 -14.09
CA CYS A 120 1.93 -1.80 -14.32
C CYS A 120 0.49 -1.93 -14.88
N TYR A 121 -0.20 -3.05 -14.66
CA TYR A 121 -1.59 -3.17 -15.04
C TYR A 121 -2.49 -2.40 -14.07
N LEU A 122 -3.30 -1.52 -14.64
CA LEU A 122 -4.31 -0.77 -13.91
C LEU A 122 -5.60 -1.59 -13.80
N VAL A 123 -5.95 -2.02 -12.59
CA VAL A 123 -7.26 -2.62 -12.32
C VAL A 123 -8.18 -1.57 -11.70
N TYR A 124 -9.19 -1.13 -12.45
CA TYR A 124 -10.24 -0.28 -11.92
C TYR A 124 -11.19 -1.10 -11.04
N LEU A 125 -11.41 -0.64 -9.80
CA LEU A 125 -12.25 -1.33 -8.82
C LEU A 125 -13.55 -0.55 -8.62
N PRO A 126 -14.62 -0.84 -9.38
CA PRO A 126 -15.91 -0.17 -9.16
C PRO A 126 -16.49 -0.58 -7.80
N ASN A 127 -16.41 0.35 -6.84
CA ASN A 127 -17.19 0.49 -5.61
C ASN A 127 -17.75 -0.81 -4.98
N LYS A 128 -17.09 -1.30 -3.90
CA LYS A 128 -17.43 -2.29 -2.83
C LYS A 128 -18.32 -3.52 -3.08
N ASN A 129 -19.20 -3.53 -4.08
CA ASN A 129 -20.17 -4.60 -4.37
C ASN A 129 -19.75 -5.53 -5.52
N ARG A 130 -18.52 -5.40 -6.05
CA ARG A 130 -17.99 -6.35 -7.04
C ARG A 130 -16.61 -6.82 -6.65
N LYS A 131 -16.42 -8.14 -6.70
CA LYS A 131 -15.11 -8.79 -6.57
C LYS A 131 -14.14 -8.16 -7.60
N PRO A 132 -12.86 -7.95 -7.25
CA PRO A 132 -11.85 -7.58 -8.23
C PRO A 132 -11.92 -8.56 -9.40
N VAL A 133 -12.23 -8.06 -10.60
CA VAL A 133 -12.13 -8.83 -11.83
C VAL A 133 -10.80 -8.43 -12.45
N ALA A 134 -9.81 -9.30 -12.35
CA ALA A 134 -8.62 -9.18 -13.17
C ALA A 134 -9.05 -9.35 -14.63
N ALA A 135 -8.94 -8.28 -15.43
CA ALA A 135 -9.01 -8.40 -16.88
C ALA A 135 -7.64 -8.88 -17.34
N ARG A 136 -7.57 -10.12 -17.83
CA ARG A 136 -6.42 -10.65 -18.57
C ARG A 136 -6.50 -10.24 -20.03
#